data_AF-A0A1S8XQL6-F1
#
_entry.id   AF-A0A1S8XQL6-F1
#
_cell.length_a   1.000
_cell.length_b   1.000
_cell.length_c   1.000
_cell.angle_alpha   90.00
_cell.angle_beta   90.00
_cell.angle_gamma   90.00
#
_symmetry.space_group_name_H-M   'P 1'
#
loop_
_entity.id
_entity.type
_entity.pdbx_description
1 polymer ?
#
loop_
_entity_poly.entity_id
_entity_poly.type
_entity_poly.pdbx_seq_one_letter_code
_entity_poly.pdbx_strand_id
1 'polypeptide(L)'
;MPTNSAQPPTVPAHVLPNRTPAQLLAVARHGLAEAARTRPDGLRYAAAHLAALRAAAAVLAARARPAPARRHRITSVWVLLCTVAPELDEWAAYFAAGAGKRAAAEAGIPRVVSARQADDLLRAAEQFVTVVETSLGLTHQPALDGLAA
;
A
#
# COMPACT_ATOMS: atom_id res chain seq x y z
N MET A 1 38.56 3.90 19.12
CA MET A 1 37.75 3.49 17.94
C MET A 1 36.43 2.93 18.44
N PRO A 2 35.30 3.67 18.42
CA PRO A 2 34.01 3.05 18.71
C PRO A 2 33.43 2.47 17.40
N THR A 3 33.09 1.19 17.44
CA THR A 3 32.40 0.44 16.38
C THR A 3 30.96 0.93 16.24
N ASN A 4 30.64 1.50 15.08
CA ASN A 4 29.31 1.96 14.70
C ASN A 4 28.38 0.76 14.42
N SER A 5 27.59 0.36 15.41
CA SER A 5 26.50 -0.61 15.25
C SER A 5 25.37 0.01 14.43
N ALA A 6 25.21 -0.43 13.18
CA ALA A 6 24.13 -0.04 12.29
C ALA A 6 22.78 -0.43 12.89
N GLN A 7 22.09 0.55 13.48
CA GLN A 7 20.83 0.35 14.17
C GLN A 7 19.69 0.40 13.15
N PRO A 8 18.81 -0.62 13.09
CA PRO A 8 17.76 -0.67 12.10
C PRO A 8 16.73 0.46 12.34
N PRO A 9 16.14 0.97 11.25
CA PRO A 9 15.30 2.15 11.30
C PRO A 9 13.98 1.90 12.05
N THR A 10 13.52 2.94 12.75
CA THR A 10 12.45 2.89 13.73
C THR A 10 11.27 3.76 13.27
N VAL A 11 10.04 3.21 13.24
CA VAL A 11 8.83 3.88 12.72
C VAL A 11 7.89 4.31 13.87
N PRO A 12 7.26 5.51 13.85
CA PRO A 12 6.40 5.98 14.93
C PRO A 12 5.06 5.23 15.04
N ALA A 13 4.59 4.98 16.27
CA ALA A 13 3.39 4.18 16.54
C ALA A 13 2.05 4.78 16.05
N HIS A 14 1.91 6.10 15.98
CA HIS A 14 0.68 6.74 15.45
C HIS A 14 0.58 6.71 13.92
N VAL A 15 1.68 6.34 13.24
CA VAL A 15 1.72 6.10 11.79
C VAL A 15 1.32 4.65 11.50
N LEU A 16 1.37 3.77 12.51
CA LEU A 16 0.89 2.40 12.39
C LEU A 16 -0.64 2.39 12.48
N PRO A 17 -1.35 1.75 11.54
CA PRO A 17 -2.80 1.63 11.64
C PRO A 17 -3.20 0.85 12.90
N ASN A 18 -4.30 1.25 13.57
CA ASN A 18 -4.90 0.48 14.68
C ASN A 18 -5.51 -0.87 14.26
N ARG A 19 -5.19 -1.34 13.04
CA ARG A 19 -5.68 -2.57 12.44
C ARG A 19 -4.52 -3.55 12.31
N THR A 20 -4.80 -4.84 12.49
CA THR A 20 -3.79 -5.88 12.27
C THR A 20 -3.35 -5.91 10.80
N PRO A 21 -2.13 -6.40 10.48
CA PRO A 21 -1.69 -6.57 9.10
C PRO A 21 -2.69 -7.33 8.23
N ALA A 22 -3.27 -8.41 8.76
CA ALA A 22 -4.30 -9.20 8.06
C ALA A 22 -5.57 -8.39 7.75
N GLN A 23 -6.05 -7.58 8.70
CA GLN A 23 -7.21 -6.70 8.46
C GLN A 23 -6.92 -5.64 7.39
N LEU A 24 -5.71 -5.08 7.38
CA LEU A 24 -5.31 -4.10 6.38
C LEU A 24 -5.27 -4.71 4.98
N LEU A 25 -4.78 -5.94 4.84
CA LEU A 25 -4.78 -6.67 3.58
C LEU A 25 -6.18 -7.07 3.12
N ALA A 26 -7.04 -7.51 4.03
CA ALA A 26 -8.45 -7.77 3.71
C ALA A 26 -9.15 -6.51 3.16
N VAL A 27 -8.93 -5.35 3.79
CA VAL A 27 -9.47 -4.08 3.30
C VAL A 27 -8.82 -3.65 1.98
N ALA A 28 -7.53 -3.91 1.77
CA ALA A 28 -6.86 -3.65 0.50
C ALA A 28 -7.47 -4.47 -0.64
N ARG A 29 -7.67 -5.78 -0.45
CA ARG A 29 -8.34 -6.68 -1.39
C ARG A 29 -9.74 -6.24 -1.73
N HIS A 30 -10.54 -5.93 -0.72
CA HIS A 30 -11.89 -5.42 -0.95
C HIS A 30 -11.86 -4.09 -1.73
N GLY A 31 -10.93 -3.20 -1.39
CA GLY A 31 -10.71 -1.96 -2.12
C GLY A 31 -10.33 -2.16 -3.60
N LEU A 32 -9.53 -3.18 -3.94
CA LEU A 32 -9.22 -3.53 -5.33
C LEU A 32 -10.46 -4.04 -6.09
N ALA A 33 -11.26 -4.89 -5.45
CA ALA A 33 -12.50 -5.39 -6.05
C ALA A 33 -13.50 -4.25 -6.35
N GLU A 34 -13.62 -3.28 -5.43
CA GLU A 34 -14.41 -2.06 -5.66
C GLU A 34 -13.81 -1.17 -6.75
N ALA A 35 -12.49 -1.00 -6.76
CA ALA A 35 -11.80 -0.23 -7.80
C ALA A 35 -12.08 -0.82 -9.20
N ALA A 36 -12.02 -2.14 -9.35
CA ALA A 36 -12.32 -2.83 -10.60
C ALA A 36 -13.74 -2.54 -11.15
N ARG A 37 -14.71 -2.29 -10.25
CA ARG A 37 -16.10 -1.93 -10.62
C ARG A 37 -16.33 -0.43 -10.82
N THR A 38 -15.37 0.40 -10.43
CA THR A 38 -15.48 1.87 -10.46
C THR A 38 -15.35 2.39 -11.88
N ARG A 39 -16.40 3.05 -12.41
CA ARG A 39 -16.40 3.53 -13.81
C ARG A 39 -15.52 4.76 -14.06
N PRO A 40 -15.53 5.82 -13.22
CA PRO A 40 -14.69 6.98 -13.48
C PRO A 40 -13.21 6.63 -13.32
N ASP A 41 -12.42 6.78 -14.38
CA ASP A 41 -11.01 6.37 -14.43
C ASP A 41 -10.17 6.99 -13.30
N GLY A 42 -10.42 8.27 -13.00
CA GLY A 42 -9.76 8.96 -11.89
C GLY A 42 -10.08 8.36 -10.52
N LEU A 43 -11.36 8.01 -10.27
CA LEU A 43 -11.76 7.38 -9.02
C LEU A 43 -11.24 5.94 -8.92
N ARG A 44 -11.23 5.20 -10.04
CA ARG A 44 -10.63 3.86 -10.10
C ARG A 44 -9.14 3.91 -9.75
N TYR A 45 -8.41 4.85 -10.32
CA TYR A 45 -6.98 5.06 -10.03
C TYR A 45 -6.75 5.44 -8.58
N ALA A 46 -7.56 6.36 -8.03
CA ALA A 46 -7.47 6.75 -6.62
C ALA A 46 -7.73 5.57 -5.68
N ALA A 47 -8.77 4.77 -5.96
CA ALA A 47 -9.14 3.60 -5.17
C ALA A 47 -8.06 2.49 -5.22
N ALA A 48 -7.53 2.19 -6.41
CA ALA A 48 -6.43 1.23 -6.57
C ALA A 48 -5.18 1.67 -5.78
N HIS A 49 -4.84 2.95 -5.85
CA HIS A 49 -3.72 3.50 -5.08
C HIS A 49 -3.94 3.40 -3.57
N LEU A 50 -5.16 3.67 -3.10
CA LEU A 50 -5.50 3.56 -1.69
C LEU A 50 -5.44 2.11 -1.18
N ALA A 51 -5.79 1.14 -2.02
CA ALA A 51 -5.59 -0.27 -1.70
C ALA A 51 -4.09 -0.60 -1.53
N ALA A 52 -3.23 -0.13 -2.44
CA ALA A 52 -1.78 -0.29 -2.31
C ALA A 52 -1.23 0.36 -1.03
N LEU A 53 -1.70 1.57 -0.66
CA LEU A 53 -1.32 2.23 0.59
C LEU A 53 -1.65 1.37 1.83
N ARG A 54 -2.79 0.67 1.82
CA ARG A 54 -3.19 -0.21 2.92
C ARG A 54 -2.30 -1.45 3.02
N ALA A 55 -1.89 -2.01 1.89
CA ALA A 55 -0.95 -3.14 1.87
C ALA A 55 0.44 -2.72 2.38
N ALA A 56 0.95 -1.56 1.95
CA ALA A 56 2.19 -1.01 2.49
C ALA A 56 2.09 -0.76 4.01
N ALA A 57 0.95 -0.24 4.47
CA ALA A 57 0.69 -0.06 5.90
C ALA A 57 0.62 -1.40 6.66
N ALA A 58 0.19 -2.50 6.03
CA ALA A 58 0.23 -3.83 6.62
C ALA A 58 1.67 -4.32 6.86
N VAL A 59 2.57 -4.08 5.89
CA VAL A 59 4.01 -4.38 6.06
C VAL A 59 4.58 -3.57 7.21
N LEU A 60 4.28 -2.28 7.29
CA LEU A 60 4.73 -1.43 8.38
C LEU A 60 4.18 -1.93 9.72
N ALA A 61 2.89 -2.25 9.82
CA ALA A 61 2.28 -2.81 11.02
C ALA A 61 2.92 -4.15 11.46
N ALA A 62 3.33 -4.99 10.51
CA ALA A 62 3.95 -6.28 10.79
C ALA A 62 5.43 -6.19 11.17
N ARG A 63 6.18 -5.27 10.55
CA ARG A 63 7.65 -5.22 10.63
C ARG A 63 8.19 -4.07 11.48
N ALA A 64 7.45 -2.97 11.61
CA ALA A 64 7.90 -1.84 12.39
C ALA A 64 7.73 -2.10 13.90
N ARG A 65 8.78 -1.79 14.67
CA ARG A 65 8.67 -1.77 16.13
C ARG A 65 8.06 -0.44 16.59
N PRO A 66 7.06 -0.44 17.49
CA PRO A 66 6.51 0.78 18.05
C PRO A 66 7.59 1.47 18.91
N ALA A 67 8.01 2.67 18.51
CA ALA A 67 8.88 3.50 19.33
C ALA A 67 8.12 4.61 20.05
N PRO A 68 8.59 5.01 21.26
CA PRO A 68 8.02 6.12 22.00
C PRO A 68 8.08 7.40 21.17
N ALA A 69 6.94 8.09 21.14
CA ALA A 69 6.62 9.16 20.21
C ALA A 69 7.64 10.32 20.28
N ARG A 70 8.57 10.37 19.32
CA ARG A 70 9.27 11.61 18.98
C ARG A 70 8.58 12.25 17.78
N ARG A 71 8.12 13.47 17.99
CA ARG A 71 7.44 14.35 17.03
C ARG A 71 8.39 14.61 15.83
N HIS A 72 8.26 13.86 14.75
CA HIS A 72 9.01 14.10 13.51
C HIS A 72 8.12 14.00 12.27
N ARG A 73 8.51 14.78 11.25
CA ARG A 73 7.84 15.08 9.98
C ARG A 73 7.02 13.92 9.39
N ILE A 74 5.89 14.29 8.77
CA ILE A 74 5.05 13.44 7.91
C ILE A 74 5.97 12.75 6.89
N THR A 75 6.45 11.56 7.23
CA THR A 75 7.28 10.75 6.33
C THR A 75 6.32 9.89 5.55
N SER A 76 6.36 10.02 4.23
CA SER A 76 5.48 9.26 3.33
C SER A 76 5.59 7.76 3.61
N VAL A 77 4.46 7.05 3.61
CA VAL A 77 4.40 5.60 3.84
C VAL A 77 5.35 4.83 2.92
N TRP A 78 5.56 5.32 1.69
CA TRP A 78 6.46 4.73 0.70
C TRP A 78 7.94 4.86 1.11
N VAL A 79 8.32 5.99 1.71
CA VAL A 79 9.69 6.18 2.23
C VAL A 79 9.94 5.27 3.43
N LEU A 80 8.94 5.12 4.30
CA LEU A 80 9.01 4.19 5.43
C LEU A 80 9.04 2.73 4.96
N LEU A 81 8.34 2.40 3.87
CA LEU A 81 8.33 1.06 3.30
C LEU A 81 9.74 0.65 2.84
N CYS A 82 10.43 1.52 2.10
CA CYS A 82 11.82 1.27 1.67
C CYS A 82 12.77 0.96 2.82
N THR A 83 12.46 1.56 3.97
CA THR A 83 13.26 1.51 5.17
C THR A 83 13.05 0.18 5.94
N VAL A 84 11.85 -0.42 5.89
CA VAL A 84 11.52 -1.67 6.62
C VAL A 84 11.44 -2.92 5.72
N ALA A 85 11.33 -2.71 4.42
CA ALA A 85 11.17 -3.74 3.40
C ALA A 85 11.84 -3.27 2.10
N PRO A 86 13.19 -3.19 2.07
CA PRO A 86 13.93 -2.71 0.91
C PRO A 86 13.70 -3.57 -0.35
N GLU A 87 13.29 -4.83 -0.18
CA GLU A 87 12.86 -5.68 -1.30
C GLU A 87 11.60 -5.15 -2.01
N LEU A 88 10.87 -4.20 -1.42
CA LEU A 88 9.71 -3.52 -1.99
C LEU A 88 10.02 -2.11 -2.52
N ASP A 89 11.30 -1.73 -2.63
CA ASP A 89 11.72 -0.39 -3.07
C ASP A 89 11.19 0.00 -4.44
N GLU A 90 11.23 -0.93 -5.40
CA GLU A 90 10.73 -0.69 -6.76
C GLU A 90 9.23 -0.37 -6.74
N TRP A 91 8.47 -1.13 -5.95
CA TRP A 91 7.05 -0.87 -5.74
C TRP A 91 6.82 0.48 -5.06
N ALA A 92 7.58 0.80 -4.01
CA ALA A 92 7.47 2.08 -3.31
C ALA A 92 7.74 3.27 -4.26
N ALA A 93 8.77 3.18 -5.09
CA ALA A 93 9.11 4.20 -6.07
C ALA A 93 8.01 4.35 -7.14
N TYR A 94 7.50 3.24 -7.68
CA TYR A 94 6.42 3.22 -8.66
C TYR A 94 5.16 3.92 -8.12
N PHE A 95 4.70 3.57 -6.92
CA PHE A 95 3.52 4.20 -6.34
C PHE A 95 3.80 5.66 -5.92
N ALA A 96 4.97 5.98 -5.36
CA ALA A 96 5.30 7.36 -5.03
C ALA A 96 5.25 8.29 -6.25
N ALA A 97 5.73 7.84 -7.41
CA ALA A 97 5.64 8.59 -8.67
C ALA A 97 4.18 8.83 -9.11
N GLY A 98 3.28 7.87 -8.81
CA GLY A 98 1.85 7.96 -9.11
C GLY A 98 1.02 8.83 -8.16
N ALA A 99 1.57 9.27 -7.02
CA ALA A 99 0.82 9.92 -5.95
C ALA A 99 0.28 11.31 -6.31
N GLY A 100 1.02 12.10 -7.11
CA GLY A 100 0.54 13.41 -7.58
C GLY A 100 -0.69 13.28 -8.48
N LYS A 101 -0.68 12.30 -9.38
CA LYS A 101 -1.82 11.98 -10.25
C LYS A 101 -3.03 11.49 -9.46
N ARG A 102 -2.80 10.72 -8.39
CA ARG A 102 -3.84 10.29 -7.45
C ARG A 102 -4.52 11.49 -6.80
N ALA A 103 -3.72 12.45 -6.28
CA ALA A 103 -4.26 13.64 -5.63
C ALA A 103 -5.11 14.49 -6.59
N ALA A 104 -4.65 14.65 -7.83
CA ALA A 104 -5.41 15.34 -8.86
C ALA A 104 -6.72 14.61 -9.22
N ALA A 105 -6.69 13.28 -9.31
CA ALA A 105 -7.87 12.46 -9.58
C ALA A 105 -8.90 12.52 -8.44
N GLU A 106 -8.45 12.53 -7.17
CA GLU A 106 -9.30 12.70 -5.99
C GLU A 106 -9.93 14.09 -5.93
N ALA A 107 -9.20 15.12 -6.40
CA ALA A 107 -9.73 16.47 -6.55
C ALA A 107 -10.76 16.60 -7.70
N GLY A 108 -11.05 15.51 -8.43
CA GLY A 108 -12.04 15.51 -9.51
C GLY A 108 -11.55 16.21 -10.78
N ILE A 109 -10.25 16.41 -10.95
CA ILE A 109 -9.69 17.04 -12.16
C ILE A 109 -9.98 16.12 -13.36
N PRO A 110 -10.74 16.58 -14.37
CA PRO A 110 -11.15 15.74 -15.48
C PRO A 110 -9.93 15.32 -16.33
N ARG A 111 -9.94 14.08 -16.83
CA ARG A 111 -8.96 13.53 -17.78
C ARG A 111 -7.49 13.53 -17.30
N VAL A 112 -7.22 13.71 -16.00
CA VAL A 112 -5.85 13.61 -15.45
C VAL A 112 -5.31 12.17 -15.44
N VAL A 113 -6.21 11.20 -15.50
CA VAL A 113 -5.94 9.77 -15.65
C VAL A 113 -6.69 9.26 -16.87
N SER A 114 -6.03 8.47 -17.71
CA SER A 114 -6.69 7.70 -18.77
C SER A 114 -7.14 6.31 -18.27
N ALA A 115 -8.15 5.72 -18.92
CA ALA A 115 -8.59 4.34 -18.64
C ALA A 115 -7.42 3.35 -18.58
N ARG A 116 -6.48 3.40 -19.55
CA ARG A 116 -5.28 2.55 -19.55
C ARG A 116 -4.43 2.74 -18.30
N GLN A 117 -4.21 3.99 -17.88
CA GLN A 117 -3.42 4.26 -16.66
C GLN A 117 -4.13 3.76 -15.40
N ALA A 118 -5.46 3.83 -15.36
CA ALA A 118 -6.26 3.28 -14.26
C ALA A 118 -6.15 1.75 -14.22
N ASP A 119 -6.25 1.09 -15.37
CA ASP A 119 -6.16 -0.37 -15.46
C ASP A 119 -4.74 -0.88 -15.18
N ASP A 120 -3.70 -0.18 -15.66
CA ASP A 120 -2.31 -0.51 -15.38
C ASP A 120 -2.00 -0.34 -13.88
N LEU A 121 -2.49 0.74 -13.25
CA LEU A 121 -2.34 0.91 -11.80
C LEU A 121 -3.10 -0.16 -11.02
N LEU A 122 -4.31 -0.54 -11.46
CA LEU A 122 -5.11 -1.57 -10.80
C LEU A 122 -4.36 -2.91 -10.80
N ARG A 123 -3.84 -3.34 -11.95
CA ARG A 123 -3.03 -4.56 -12.09
C ARG A 123 -1.76 -4.50 -11.23
N ALA A 124 -1.08 -3.36 -11.22
CA ALA A 124 0.10 -3.15 -10.39
C ALA A 124 -0.24 -3.24 -8.89
N ALA A 125 -1.36 -2.67 -8.46
CA ALA A 125 -1.82 -2.73 -7.08
C ALA A 125 -2.23 -4.16 -6.67
N GLU A 126 -2.88 -4.93 -7.55
CA GLU A 126 -3.18 -6.34 -7.34
C GLU A 126 -1.91 -7.18 -7.15
N GLN A 127 -0.92 -7.01 -8.04
CA GLN A 127 0.37 -7.69 -7.93
C GLN A 127 1.08 -7.33 -6.63
N PHE A 128 1.15 -6.04 -6.29
CA PHE A 128 1.77 -5.57 -5.06
C PHE A 128 1.12 -6.16 -3.81
N VAL A 129 -0.22 -6.22 -3.75
CA VAL A 129 -0.94 -6.85 -2.63
C VAL A 129 -0.56 -8.33 -2.48
N THR A 130 -0.51 -9.08 -3.58
CA THR A 130 -0.09 -10.49 -3.56
C THR A 130 1.37 -10.66 -3.13
N VAL A 131 2.27 -9.76 -3.56
CA VAL A 131 3.67 -9.75 -3.11
C VAL A 131 3.75 -9.50 -1.60
N VAL A 132 3.01 -8.51 -1.08
CA VAL A 132 2.98 -8.20 0.35
C VAL A 132 2.46 -9.39 1.15
N GLU A 133 1.38 -10.02 0.71
CA GLU A 133 0.82 -11.21 1.37
C GLU A 133 1.80 -12.36 1.46
N THR A 134 2.47 -12.66 0.36
CA THR A 134 3.53 -13.67 0.30
C THR A 134 4.65 -13.30 1.26
N SER A 135 5.07 -12.03 1.30
CA SER A 135 6.14 -11.54 2.18
C SER A 135 5.79 -11.60 3.68
N LEU A 136 4.50 -11.57 4.01
CA LEU A 136 4.01 -11.65 5.40
C LEU A 136 3.56 -13.06 5.79
N GLY A 137 3.67 -14.05 4.89
CA GLY A 137 3.17 -15.41 5.10
C GLY A 137 1.64 -15.47 5.26
N LEU A 138 0.93 -14.45 4.80
CA LEU A 138 -0.52 -14.34 4.83
C LEU A 138 -1.04 -14.71 3.45
N THR A 139 -0.92 -15.98 3.06
CA THR A 139 -1.43 -16.45 1.76
C THR A 139 -2.92 -16.22 1.71
N HIS A 140 -3.38 -15.33 0.84
CA HIS A 140 -4.80 -15.23 0.58
C HIS A 140 -5.23 -16.39 -0.30
N GLN A 141 -6.16 -17.17 0.22
CA GLN A 141 -6.99 -18.01 -0.61
C GLN A 141 -7.91 -17.06 -1.39
N PRO A 142 -7.77 -16.91 -2.72
CA PRO A 142 -8.80 -16.24 -3.50
C PRO A 142 -10.09 -16.98 -3.17
N ALA A 143 -11.15 -16.24 -2.83
CA ALA A 143 -12.44 -16.84 -2.56
C ALA A 143 -12.81 -17.67 -3.78
N LEU A 144 -12.60 -18.99 -3.69
CA LEU A 144 -13.31 -19.98 -4.46
C LEU A 144 -14.75 -19.91 -3.96
N ASP A 145 -15.46 -18.81 -4.28
CA ASP A 145 -16.91 -18.84 -4.42
C ASP A 145 -17.21 -19.59 -5.73
N GLY A 146 -16.73 -20.83 -5.79
CA GLY A 146 -17.12 -21.83 -6.74
C GLY A 146 -18.23 -22.64 -6.11
N LEU A 147 -19.37 -22.68 -6.78
CA LEU A 147 -20.03 -23.94 -7.10
C LEU A 147 -20.25 -24.87 -5.90
N ALA A 148 -21.14 -24.47 -5.00
CA ALA A 148 -21.86 -25.42 -4.17
C ALA A 148 -23.37 -25.25 -4.41
N ALA A 149 -23.93 -26.28 -5.06
CA ALA A 149 -25.34 -26.63 -5.29
C ALA A 149 -26.11 -25.86 -6.37
#